data_AF-A0A0T9L3X2-F1
#
_entry.id   AF-A0A0T9L3X2-F1
#
_cell.length_a   1.000
_cell.length_b   1.000
_cell.length_c   1.000
_cell.angle_alpha   90.00
_cell.angle_beta   90.00
_cell.angle_gamma   90.00
#
_symmetry.space_group_name_H-M   'P 1'
#
loop_
_entity.id
_entity.type
_entity.pdbx_description
1 polymer ?
#
loop_
_entity_poly.entity_id
_entity_poly.type
_entity_poly.pdbx_seq_one_letter_code
_entity_poly.pdbx_strand_id
1 'polypeptide(L)'
;MKFKYIFIFIGLLTANVAVANNKCTDIQAIAKTATINGQSNIPKEPFVVANKRKVYFYTAPDNLCKQGDKFVIAGDFLYAYKIHGNFTYVNYITAKGEEVKGWVNSTELNYLSSIINKTRKKNLNIIDFTVMNQNDWFGLGVSFSNNKTLLKENIISSEYIGDFPNDNGGLNKFYSHVYKDFIVIASNVNYNERLWTMDDEYIISTITLTTPKYHTNRNVKVGDNKSNIINSYSGIELNESNNMISYSLDGMSLIFNLANDKITSIQMSLISELQ
;
A
#
# COMPACT_ATOMS: atom_id res chain seq x y z
N MET A 1 7.04 17.40 -84.19
CA MET A 1 7.30 17.35 -82.74
C MET A 1 6.04 17.81 -82.01
N LYS A 2 5.30 16.90 -81.34
CA LYS A 2 4.15 17.25 -80.49
C LYS A 2 4.52 16.89 -79.06
N PHE A 3 4.76 17.88 -78.21
CA PHE A 3 5.06 17.69 -76.78
C PHE A 3 3.76 17.40 -76.02
N LYS A 4 3.69 16.26 -75.34
CA LYS A 4 2.64 15.91 -74.37
C LYS A 4 2.98 16.56 -73.03
N TYR A 5 2.10 17.39 -72.50
CA TYR A 5 2.20 17.89 -71.13
C TYR A 5 1.66 16.81 -70.17
N ILE A 6 2.52 16.34 -69.26
CA ILE A 6 2.16 15.48 -68.14
C ILE A 6 1.85 16.41 -66.96
N PHE A 7 0.60 16.42 -66.50
CA PHE A 7 0.20 17.06 -65.25
C PHE A 7 0.55 16.11 -64.09
N ILE A 8 1.51 16.50 -63.26
CA ILE A 8 1.83 15.81 -62.00
C ILE A 8 0.94 16.41 -60.91
N PHE A 9 0.01 15.60 -60.41
CA PHE A 9 -0.85 15.95 -59.28
C PHE A 9 -0.06 15.70 -57.98
N ILE A 10 0.43 16.76 -57.35
CA ILE A 10 1.10 16.70 -56.05
C ILE A 10 0.02 16.58 -54.98
N GLY A 11 -0.21 15.34 -54.50
CA GLY A 11 -1.08 15.09 -53.35
C GLY A 11 -0.43 15.62 -52.07
N LEU A 12 -1.06 16.60 -51.42
CA LEU A 12 -0.74 16.97 -50.05
C LEU A 12 -1.13 15.81 -49.13
N LEU A 13 -0.14 15.04 -48.69
CA LEU A 13 -0.27 14.17 -47.51
C LEU A 13 -0.28 15.07 -46.27
N THR A 14 -1.47 15.29 -45.70
CA THR A 14 -1.58 15.81 -44.34
C THR A 14 -1.16 14.72 -43.37
N ALA A 15 0.04 14.83 -42.81
CA ALA A 15 0.45 14.01 -41.69
C ALA A 15 -0.44 14.37 -40.49
N ASN A 16 -1.37 13.49 -40.12
CA ASN A 16 -2.03 13.54 -38.82
C ASN A 16 -0.99 13.22 -37.76
N VAL A 17 -0.33 14.24 -37.22
CA VAL A 17 0.50 14.08 -36.03
C VAL A 17 -0.45 13.90 -34.86
N ALA A 18 -0.62 12.67 -34.39
CA ALA A 18 -1.29 12.41 -33.13
C ALA A 18 -0.44 13.05 -32.01
N VAL A 19 -0.87 14.22 -31.52
CA VAL A 19 -0.26 14.84 -30.34
C VAL A 19 -0.63 13.95 -29.15
N ALA A 20 0.29 13.07 -28.75
CA ALA A 20 0.16 12.34 -27.50
C ALA A 20 -0.06 13.37 -26.37
N ASN A 21 -1.09 13.13 -25.54
CA ASN A 21 -1.59 14.05 -24.53
C ASN A 21 -0.51 14.37 -23.46
N ASN A 22 0.36 15.35 -23.75
CA ASN A 22 1.46 15.81 -22.89
C ASN A 22 0.96 16.36 -21.54
N LYS A 23 -0.25 16.91 -21.50
CA LYS A 23 -0.84 17.52 -20.30
C LYS A 23 -0.86 16.59 -19.09
N CYS A 24 -1.33 15.34 -19.25
CA CYS A 24 -1.41 14.42 -18.12
C CYS A 24 -0.03 14.02 -17.60
N THR A 25 0.93 13.85 -18.50
CA THR A 25 2.33 13.57 -18.13
C THR A 25 2.93 14.74 -17.35
N ASP A 26 2.70 15.98 -17.79
CA ASP A 26 3.22 17.18 -17.13
C ASP A 26 2.59 17.37 -15.74
N ILE A 27 1.27 17.21 -15.63
CA ILE A 27 0.56 17.28 -14.33
C ILE A 27 1.08 16.18 -13.38
N GLN A 28 1.29 14.96 -13.88
CA GLN A 28 1.84 13.87 -13.09
C GLN A 28 3.27 14.18 -12.60
N ALA A 29 4.11 14.76 -13.46
CA ALA A 29 5.47 15.14 -13.09
C ALA A 29 5.49 16.19 -11.97
N ILE A 30 4.62 17.21 -12.06
CA ILE A 30 4.44 18.23 -11.02
C ILE A 30 3.93 17.60 -9.72
N ALA A 31 2.91 16.75 -9.80
CA ALA A 31 2.31 16.12 -8.63
C ALA A 31 3.31 15.19 -7.89
N LYS A 32 4.17 14.51 -8.64
CA LYS A 32 5.23 13.65 -8.09
C LYS A 32 6.22 14.44 -7.24
N THR A 33 6.67 15.61 -7.70
CA THR A 33 7.70 16.41 -7.02
C THR A 33 7.16 17.43 -6.02
N ALA A 34 5.84 17.66 -6.00
CA ALA A 34 5.21 18.58 -5.06
C ALA A 34 5.43 18.15 -3.60
N THR A 35 5.86 19.09 -2.75
CA THR A 35 6.07 18.92 -1.31
C THR A 35 5.40 20.04 -0.51
N ILE A 36 5.16 19.77 0.77
CA ILE A 36 4.72 20.71 1.79
C ILE A 36 5.79 20.69 2.89
N ASN A 37 6.43 21.82 3.15
CA ASN A 37 7.53 21.93 4.14
C ASN A 37 8.65 20.89 3.92
N GLY A 38 8.99 20.62 2.66
CA GLY A 38 10.05 19.67 2.30
C GLY A 38 9.66 18.19 2.38
N GLN A 39 8.39 17.87 2.69
CA GLN A 39 7.87 16.51 2.74
C GLN A 39 6.75 16.31 1.72
N SER A 40 6.56 15.10 1.20
CA SER A 40 5.33 14.79 0.48
C SER A 40 4.10 15.05 1.35
N ASN A 41 2.98 15.42 0.73
CA ASN A 41 1.72 15.58 1.44
C ASN A 41 1.12 14.19 1.75
N ILE A 42 1.61 13.59 2.83
CA ILE A 42 1.29 12.22 3.25
C ILE A 42 -0.06 12.22 3.98
N PRO A 43 -1.02 11.36 3.57
CA PRO A 43 -2.25 11.15 4.32
C PRO A 43 -1.96 10.73 5.77
N LYS A 44 -2.72 11.28 6.72
CA LYS A 44 -2.60 10.91 8.15
C LYS A 44 -2.83 9.41 8.39
N GLU A 45 -3.76 8.82 7.64
CA GLU A 45 -4.07 7.39 7.68
C GLU A 45 -3.92 6.84 6.26
N PRO A 46 -3.10 5.78 6.04
CA PRO A 46 -2.91 5.23 4.71
C PRO A 46 -4.04 4.29 4.32
N PHE A 47 -4.86 3.78 5.24
CA PHE A 47 -5.97 2.90 4.90
C PHE A 47 -7.23 3.72 4.64
N VAL A 48 -7.73 3.65 3.42
CA VAL A 48 -8.95 4.34 2.99
C VAL A 48 -9.93 3.35 2.36
N VAL A 49 -11.20 3.73 2.38
CA VAL A 49 -12.31 2.95 1.83
C VAL A 49 -13.01 3.76 0.74
N ALA A 50 -13.20 3.17 -0.42
CA ALA A 50 -14.04 3.77 -1.46
C ALA A 50 -15.48 3.95 -0.96
N ASN A 51 -16.04 5.15 -1.13
CA ASN A 51 -17.36 5.52 -0.58
C ASN A 51 -18.46 5.72 -1.65
N LYS A 52 -18.13 5.56 -2.94
CA LYS A 52 -19.08 5.65 -4.06
C LYS A 52 -19.23 4.32 -4.79
N ARG A 53 -20.31 4.19 -5.58
CA ARG A 53 -20.56 3.02 -6.43
C ARG A 53 -19.39 2.73 -7.38
N LYS A 54 -18.75 3.78 -7.90
CA LYS A 54 -17.53 3.70 -8.69
C LYS A 54 -16.63 4.87 -8.31
N VAL A 55 -15.38 4.56 -8.01
CA VAL A 55 -14.31 5.54 -7.80
C VAL A 55 -13.27 5.26 -8.87
N TYR A 56 -13.18 6.15 -9.85
CA TYR A 56 -12.34 5.96 -11.04
C TYR A 56 -10.88 6.32 -10.76
N PHE A 57 -9.97 5.58 -11.38
CA PHE A 57 -8.54 5.92 -11.39
C PHE A 57 -8.21 6.93 -12.49
N TYR A 58 -7.25 7.78 -12.20
CA TYR A 58 -6.69 8.79 -13.08
C TYR A 58 -5.16 8.64 -13.12
N THR A 59 -4.53 8.87 -14.29
CA THR A 59 -3.07 8.79 -14.46
C THR A 59 -2.33 10.01 -13.90
N ALA A 60 -3.07 11.11 -13.66
CA ALA A 60 -2.61 12.34 -13.02
C ALA A 60 -3.78 12.94 -12.22
N PRO A 61 -3.54 13.84 -11.25
CA PRO A 61 -4.59 14.44 -10.41
C PRO A 61 -5.44 15.51 -11.15
N ASP A 62 -6.05 15.13 -12.27
CA ASP A 62 -6.92 15.96 -13.10
C ASP A 62 -8.05 15.09 -13.69
N ASN A 63 -9.27 15.63 -13.73
CA ASN A 63 -10.46 14.92 -14.24
C ASN A 63 -10.35 14.51 -15.72
N LEU A 64 -9.49 15.17 -16.51
CA LEU A 64 -9.23 14.84 -17.91
C LEU A 64 -8.27 13.65 -18.07
N CYS A 65 -7.60 13.23 -17.01
CA CYS A 65 -6.59 12.17 -17.03
C CYS A 65 -7.15 10.81 -16.59
N LYS A 66 -8.43 10.55 -16.87
CA LYS A 66 -9.10 9.29 -16.50
C LYS A 66 -8.40 8.08 -17.13
N GLN A 67 -8.09 7.08 -16.32
CA GLN A 67 -7.40 5.86 -16.75
C GLN A 67 -8.40 4.83 -17.30
N GLY A 68 -9.05 5.16 -18.42
CA GLY A 68 -10.07 4.32 -19.05
C GLY A 68 -11.24 4.03 -18.10
N ASP A 69 -11.62 2.75 -18.00
CA ASP A 69 -12.70 2.28 -17.13
C ASP A 69 -12.21 1.55 -15.88
N LYS A 70 -10.97 1.83 -15.43
CA LYS A 70 -10.49 1.32 -14.16
C LYS A 70 -11.18 2.06 -13.00
N PHE A 71 -11.82 1.31 -12.11
CA PHE A 71 -12.43 1.83 -10.89
C PHE A 71 -12.43 0.79 -9.78
N VAL A 72 -12.52 1.27 -8.54
CA VAL A 72 -12.93 0.45 -7.38
C VAL A 72 -14.39 0.76 -7.03
N ILE A 73 -15.00 -0.11 -6.22
CA ILE A 73 -16.39 0.03 -5.78
C ILE A 73 -16.46 0.30 -4.28
N ALA A 74 -17.64 0.74 -3.81
CA ALA A 74 -17.87 1.01 -2.40
C ALA A 74 -17.48 -0.18 -1.51
N GLY A 75 -16.67 0.08 -0.47
CA GLY A 75 -16.19 -0.95 0.45
C GLY A 75 -14.87 -1.63 0.04
N ASP A 76 -14.30 -1.28 -1.11
CA ASP A 76 -12.91 -1.62 -1.43
C ASP A 76 -11.95 -0.82 -0.56
N PHE A 77 -10.90 -1.50 -0.09
CA PHE A 77 -9.83 -0.92 0.71
C PHE A 77 -8.64 -0.56 -0.18
N LEU A 78 -8.10 0.63 0.01
CA LEU A 78 -6.94 1.13 -0.73
C LEU A 78 -5.89 1.67 0.23
N TYR A 79 -4.63 1.61 -0.21
CA TYR A 79 -3.56 2.39 0.40
C TYR A 79 -3.54 3.79 -0.21
N ALA A 80 -3.68 4.82 0.62
CA ALA A 80 -3.46 6.21 0.27
C ALA A 80 -2.00 6.56 0.53
N TYR A 81 -1.32 7.04 -0.51
CA TYR A 81 0.10 7.35 -0.47
C TYR A 81 0.35 8.87 -0.43
N LYS A 82 -0.25 9.65 -1.33
CA LYS A 82 0.06 11.08 -1.46
C LYS A 82 -1.17 11.88 -1.84
N ILE A 83 -1.35 13.07 -1.28
CA ILE A 83 -2.44 13.98 -1.61
C ILE A 83 -1.90 15.12 -2.49
N HIS A 84 -2.58 15.42 -3.60
CA HIS A 84 -2.28 16.57 -4.43
C HIS A 84 -3.58 17.23 -4.89
N GLY A 85 -3.83 18.46 -4.43
CA GLY A 85 -5.11 19.13 -4.62
C GLY A 85 -6.27 18.29 -4.09
N ASN A 86 -7.27 18.04 -4.94
CA ASN A 86 -8.47 17.25 -4.60
C ASN A 86 -8.33 15.75 -4.90
N PHE A 87 -7.11 15.29 -5.20
CA PHE A 87 -6.85 13.90 -5.52
C PHE A 87 -5.90 13.26 -4.51
N THR A 88 -6.08 11.95 -4.32
CA THR A 88 -5.19 11.09 -3.55
C THR A 88 -4.62 10.04 -4.49
N TYR A 89 -3.30 9.93 -4.54
CA TYR A 89 -2.62 8.82 -5.18
C TYR A 89 -2.73 7.60 -4.29
N VAL A 90 -3.29 6.53 -4.84
CA VAL A 90 -3.64 5.32 -4.11
C VAL A 90 -3.09 4.07 -4.82
N ASN A 91 -2.99 3.00 -4.05
CA ASN A 91 -2.78 1.65 -4.55
C ASN A 91 -3.94 0.75 -4.10
N TYR A 92 -4.46 -0.04 -5.04
CA TYR A 92 -5.47 -1.06 -4.81
C TYR A 92 -4.93 -2.41 -5.23
N ILE A 93 -5.06 -3.40 -4.36
CA ILE A 93 -4.71 -4.79 -4.67
C ILE A 93 -6.00 -5.53 -4.97
N THR A 94 -6.12 -6.02 -6.21
CA THR A 94 -7.31 -6.74 -6.66
C THR A 94 -7.47 -8.07 -5.92
N ALA A 95 -8.66 -8.68 -6.03
CA ALA A 95 -8.90 -10.03 -5.53
C ALA A 95 -7.95 -11.11 -6.10
N LYS A 96 -7.28 -10.83 -7.23
CA LYS A 96 -6.29 -11.71 -7.86
C LYS A 96 -4.85 -11.41 -7.43
N GLY A 97 -4.64 -10.41 -6.56
CA GLY A 97 -3.31 -9.98 -6.14
C GLY A 97 -2.61 -9.04 -7.12
N GLU A 98 -3.31 -8.49 -8.12
CA GLU A 98 -2.75 -7.50 -9.05
C GLU A 98 -2.84 -6.08 -8.47
N GLU A 99 -1.77 -5.28 -8.58
CA GLU A 99 -1.77 -3.86 -8.21
C GLU A 99 -2.43 -2.96 -9.26
N VAL A 100 -3.19 -1.99 -8.76
CA VAL A 100 -3.72 -0.87 -9.53
C VAL A 100 -3.40 0.42 -8.80
N LYS A 101 -2.43 1.16 -9.33
CA LYS A 101 -2.03 2.48 -8.82
C LYS A 101 -2.61 3.59 -9.69
N GLY A 102 -2.97 4.70 -9.05
CA GLY A 102 -3.45 5.89 -9.74
C GLY A 102 -4.02 6.92 -8.78
N TRP A 103 -4.41 8.07 -9.31
CA TRP A 103 -5.09 9.11 -8.56
C TRP A 103 -6.58 8.83 -8.50
N VAL A 104 -7.21 9.14 -7.38
CA VAL A 104 -8.67 9.11 -7.18
C VAL A 104 -9.12 10.41 -6.52
N ASN A 105 -10.37 10.82 -6.71
CA ASN A 105 -10.90 12.01 -6.05
C ASN A 105 -10.98 11.77 -4.53
N SER A 106 -10.33 12.62 -3.75
CA SER A 106 -10.22 12.47 -2.29
C SER A 106 -11.58 12.48 -1.59
N THR A 107 -12.60 13.15 -2.16
CA THR A 107 -13.95 13.18 -1.60
C THR A 107 -14.72 11.86 -1.76
N GLU A 108 -14.21 10.97 -2.60
CA GLU A 108 -14.77 9.63 -2.84
C GLU A 108 -14.14 8.56 -1.93
N LEU A 109 -13.29 8.99 -1.01
CA LEU A 109 -12.62 8.15 -0.02
C LEU A 109 -13.07 8.51 1.39
N ASN A 110 -13.22 7.50 2.24
CA ASN A 110 -13.33 7.65 3.69
C ASN A 110 -12.08 7.05 4.34
N TYR A 111 -11.61 7.64 5.44
CA TYR A 111 -10.62 6.97 6.29
C TYR A 111 -11.21 5.70 6.89
N LEU A 112 -10.37 4.68 7.06
CA LEU A 112 -10.77 3.46 7.73
C LEU A 112 -11.21 3.80 9.17
N SER A 113 -12.50 3.60 9.48
CA SER A 113 -12.99 3.71 10.85
C SER A 113 -12.53 2.50 11.66
N SER A 114 -12.27 2.69 12.96
CA SER A 114 -11.92 1.62 13.91
C SER A 114 -12.95 0.48 13.98
N ILE A 115 -14.18 0.72 13.52
CA ILE A 115 -15.19 -0.32 13.28
C ILE A 115 -14.88 -0.97 11.91
N ILE A 116 -13.85 -1.80 11.85
CA ILE A 116 -13.66 -2.68 10.69
C ILE A 116 -14.85 -3.64 10.71
N ASN A 117 -15.76 -3.50 9.74
CA ASN A 117 -16.89 -4.39 9.59
C ASN A 117 -16.38 -5.84 9.53
N LYS A 118 -16.73 -6.64 10.55
CA LYS A 118 -16.38 -8.06 10.75
C LYS A 118 -16.94 -9.00 9.68
N THR A 119 -17.22 -8.51 8.49
CA THR A 119 -17.57 -9.36 7.36
C THR A 119 -16.33 -10.14 6.97
N ARG A 120 -16.34 -11.43 7.28
CA ARG A 120 -15.32 -12.39 6.90
C ARG A 120 -15.18 -12.39 5.38
N LYS A 121 -14.15 -11.71 4.86
CA LYS A 121 -13.85 -11.70 3.43
C LYS A 121 -13.26 -13.05 3.04
N LYS A 122 -13.69 -13.56 1.88
CA LYS A 122 -13.21 -14.83 1.30
C LYS A 122 -11.75 -14.77 0.88
N ASN A 123 -11.26 -13.57 0.54
CA ASN A 123 -9.89 -13.34 0.10
C ASN A 123 -9.12 -12.56 1.17
N LEU A 124 -7.79 -12.66 1.10
CA LEU A 124 -6.88 -11.80 1.83
C LEU A 124 -6.97 -10.36 1.27
N ASN A 125 -6.79 -9.37 2.13
CA ASN A 125 -6.83 -7.95 1.75
C ASN A 125 -5.80 -7.15 2.56
N ILE A 126 -5.46 -5.94 2.13
CA ILE A 126 -4.52 -5.04 2.82
C ILE A 126 -4.84 -4.86 4.31
N ILE A 127 -6.12 -4.87 4.70
CA ILE A 127 -6.53 -4.74 6.11
C ILE A 127 -6.18 -5.97 6.97
N ASP A 128 -5.88 -7.12 6.37
CA ASP A 128 -5.43 -8.31 7.10
C ASP A 128 -3.99 -8.16 7.64
N PHE A 129 -3.26 -7.14 7.16
CA PHE A 129 -1.93 -6.73 7.63
C PHE A 129 -2.00 -5.55 8.62
N THR A 130 -3.10 -5.50 9.36
CA THR A 130 -3.31 -4.60 10.49
C THR A 130 -3.41 -5.40 11.78
N VAL A 131 -2.98 -4.78 12.87
CA VAL A 131 -3.07 -5.29 14.23
C VAL A 131 -4.04 -4.44 15.02
N MET A 132 -4.84 -5.12 15.84
CA MET A 132 -5.97 -4.56 16.57
C MET A 132 -5.78 -4.75 18.07
N ASN A 133 -6.19 -3.75 18.84
CA ASN A 133 -6.38 -3.84 20.29
C ASN A 133 -7.53 -2.92 20.71
N GLN A 134 -8.64 -3.50 21.14
CA GLN A 134 -9.87 -2.76 21.47
C GLN A 134 -10.32 -1.87 20.30
N ASN A 135 -10.22 -0.55 20.44
CA ASN A 135 -10.58 0.44 19.43
C ASN A 135 -9.36 1.03 18.70
N ASP A 136 -8.15 0.65 19.11
CA ASP A 136 -6.90 1.10 18.52
C ASP A 136 -6.38 0.07 17.50
N TRP A 137 -5.69 0.57 16.49
CA TRP A 137 -5.07 -0.24 15.46
C TRP A 137 -3.82 0.43 14.88
N PHE A 138 -2.96 -0.38 14.28
CA PHE A 138 -1.90 0.08 13.39
C PHE A 138 -1.63 -1.03 12.37
N GLY A 139 -0.86 -0.75 11.34
CA GLY A 139 -0.63 -1.72 10.27
C GLY A 139 0.54 -1.34 9.39
N LEU A 140 0.83 -2.23 8.44
CA LEU A 140 1.88 -1.97 7.46
C LEU A 140 1.59 -0.70 6.65
N GLY A 141 2.64 0.04 6.33
CA GLY A 141 2.55 1.23 5.50
C GLY A 141 2.05 2.51 6.17
N VAL A 142 1.67 2.46 7.45
CA VAL A 142 1.31 3.63 8.26
C VAL A 142 2.56 4.40 8.66
N SER A 143 2.46 5.74 8.70
CA SER A 143 3.52 6.60 9.23
C SER A 143 3.91 6.14 10.63
N PHE A 144 5.20 5.93 10.85
CA PHE A 144 5.73 5.51 12.14
C PHE A 144 5.57 6.62 13.19
N SER A 145 6.05 7.84 12.88
CA SER A 145 6.11 8.94 13.86
C SER A 145 4.73 9.51 14.21
N ASN A 146 3.74 9.37 13.33
CA ASN A 146 2.41 9.94 13.52
C ASN A 146 1.35 8.92 13.96
N ASN A 147 1.73 7.66 14.23
CA ASN A 147 0.77 6.63 14.62
C ASN A 147 0.29 6.81 16.07
N LYS A 148 -0.99 7.14 16.25
CA LYS A 148 -1.60 7.37 17.57
C LYS A 148 -1.55 6.16 18.51
N THR A 149 -1.60 4.94 17.99
CA THR A 149 -1.52 3.72 18.81
C THR A 149 -0.11 3.55 19.35
N LEU A 150 0.90 3.70 18.50
CA LEU A 150 2.31 3.62 18.92
C LEU A 150 2.68 4.74 19.92
N LEU A 151 2.16 5.96 19.74
CA LEU A 151 2.41 7.08 20.66
C LEU A 151 1.86 6.87 22.09
N LYS A 152 0.96 5.90 22.30
CA LYS A 152 0.45 5.53 23.63
C LYS A 152 1.27 4.44 24.30
N GLU A 153 2.13 3.74 23.55
CA GLU A 153 2.93 2.63 24.04
C GLU A 153 4.34 3.12 24.42
N ASN A 154 4.95 2.46 25.41
CA ASN A 154 6.30 2.81 25.84
C ASN A 154 7.33 2.03 25.02
N ILE A 155 8.19 2.75 24.31
CA ILE A 155 9.35 2.17 23.64
C ILE A 155 10.35 1.70 24.72
N ILE A 156 10.73 0.43 24.65
CA ILE A 156 11.75 -0.19 25.53
C ILE A 156 13.14 0.07 24.97
N SER A 157 13.31 -0.13 23.67
CA SER A 157 14.55 0.16 22.97
C SER A 157 14.28 0.58 21.53
N SER A 158 15.21 1.35 20.98
CA SER A 158 15.20 1.79 19.59
C SER A 158 16.62 1.70 19.07
N GLU A 159 16.80 1.03 17.94
CA GLU A 159 18.12 0.84 17.33
C GLU A 159 18.04 0.96 15.81
N TYR A 160 19.13 1.44 15.24
CA TYR A 160 19.30 1.46 13.80
C TYR A 160 19.87 0.11 13.36
N ILE A 161 19.16 -0.56 12.43
CA ILE A 161 19.52 -1.89 11.93
C ILE A 161 20.60 -1.75 10.83
N GLY A 162 20.41 -0.81 9.91
CA GLY A 162 21.31 -0.62 8.77
C GLY A 162 20.65 0.00 7.55
N ASP A 163 21.50 0.24 6.55
CA ASP A 163 21.15 0.71 5.23
C ASP A 163 21.37 -0.42 4.22
N PHE A 164 20.37 -0.65 3.36
CA PHE A 164 20.41 -1.69 2.34
C PHE A 164 20.14 -1.08 0.97
N PRO A 165 20.90 -1.45 -0.08
CA PRO A 165 20.62 -1.01 -1.44
C PRO A 165 19.17 -1.27 -1.86
N ASN A 166 18.62 -0.38 -2.68
CA ASN A 166 17.32 -0.57 -3.31
C ASN A 166 17.42 -0.46 -4.84
N ASP A 167 16.39 -0.97 -5.51
CA ASP A 167 16.33 -1.04 -6.99
C ASP A 167 16.30 0.33 -7.67
N ASN A 168 16.13 1.40 -6.89
CA ASN A 168 16.09 2.77 -7.39
C ASN A 168 17.43 3.50 -7.26
N GLY A 169 18.51 2.78 -6.95
CA GLY A 169 19.86 3.34 -6.82
C GLY A 169 20.10 4.13 -5.53
N GLY A 170 19.28 3.93 -4.50
CA GLY A 170 19.42 4.52 -3.17
C GLY A 170 19.54 3.48 -2.06
N LEU A 171 19.38 3.93 -0.81
CA LEU A 171 19.42 3.08 0.38
C LEU A 171 18.08 3.09 1.10
N ASN A 172 17.57 1.90 1.41
CA ASN A 172 16.51 1.70 2.37
C ASN A 172 17.12 1.65 3.78
N LYS A 173 16.62 2.49 4.68
CA LYS A 173 17.08 2.58 6.07
C LYS A 173 16.11 1.84 6.97
N PHE A 174 16.61 1.10 7.96
CA PHE A 174 15.76 0.31 8.85
C PHE A 174 16.07 0.60 10.31
N TYR A 175 15.02 0.79 11.10
CA TYR A 175 15.09 1.09 12.53
C TYR A 175 14.16 0.13 13.27
N SER A 176 14.71 -0.60 14.24
CA SER A 176 13.96 -1.49 15.12
C SER A 176 13.47 -0.70 16.33
N HIS A 177 12.20 -0.85 16.66
CA HIS A 177 11.56 -0.28 17.85
C HIS A 177 10.88 -1.40 18.63
N VAL A 178 11.41 -1.68 19.83
CA VAL A 178 10.92 -2.75 20.70
C VAL A 178 9.97 -2.17 21.72
N TYR A 179 8.79 -2.76 21.81
CA TYR A 179 7.78 -2.48 22.83
C TYR A 179 7.56 -3.74 23.67
N LYS A 180 6.78 -3.62 24.74
CA LYS A 180 6.47 -4.75 25.63
C LYS A 180 5.79 -5.91 24.90
N ASP A 181 4.85 -5.59 24.01
CA ASP A 181 3.91 -6.55 23.43
C ASP A 181 4.19 -6.86 21.95
N PHE A 182 5.06 -6.08 21.31
CA PHE A 182 5.37 -6.19 19.89
C PHE A 182 6.69 -5.48 19.53
N ILE A 183 7.19 -5.74 18.33
CA ILE A 183 8.32 -5.07 17.70
C ILE A 183 7.84 -4.44 16.39
N VAL A 184 8.29 -3.24 16.08
CA VAL A 184 8.05 -2.58 14.79
C VAL A 184 9.38 -2.26 14.13
N ILE A 185 9.46 -2.48 12.82
CA ILE A 185 10.54 -1.94 11.99
C ILE A 185 9.99 -0.75 11.22
N ALA A 186 10.63 0.41 11.38
CA ALA A 186 10.38 1.60 10.60
C ALA A 186 11.37 1.69 9.42
N SER A 187 10.87 2.02 8.23
CA SER A 187 11.73 2.14 7.05
C SER A 187 11.14 3.07 5.98
N ASN A 188 11.98 3.54 5.06
CA ASN A 188 11.61 4.25 3.84
C ASN A 188 11.39 3.31 2.62
N VAL A 189 11.21 1.99 2.83
CA VAL A 189 10.89 1.07 1.72
C VAL A 189 9.69 1.56 0.89
N ASN A 190 9.75 1.30 -0.42
CA ASN A 190 8.72 1.64 -1.38
C ASN A 190 8.40 3.16 -1.46
N TYR A 191 9.31 4.05 -1.06
CA TYR A 191 9.10 5.51 -1.14
C TYR A 191 8.74 5.96 -2.57
N ASN A 192 9.42 5.44 -3.60
CA ASN A 192 9.13 5.79 -5.00
C ASN A 192 7.74 5.35 -5.44
N GLU A 193 7.32 4.13 -5.06
CA GLU A 193 5.98 3.60 -5.34
C GLU A 193 4.87 4.45 -4.71
N ARG A 194 5.20 5.22 -3.66
CA ARG A 194 4.31 6.13 -2.95
C ARG A 194 4.31 7.55 -3.51
N LEU A 195 5.13 7.82 -4.53
CA LEU A 195 5.47 9.17 -5.01
C LEU A 195 6.08 10.06 -3.90
N TRP A 196 6.81 9.42 -2.99
CA TRP A 196 7.56 10.06 -1.92
C TRP A 196 9.02 10.22 -2.33
N THR A 197 9.78 10.91 -1.48
CA THR A 197 11.23 11.01 -1.54
C THR A 197 11.84 10.14 -0.45
N MET A 198 13.15 9.85 -0.55
CA MET A 198 13.83 8.99 0.43
C MET A 198 13.91 9.61 1.83
N ASP A 199 13.77 10.93 1.91
CA ASP A 199 13.80 11.73 3.15
C ASP A 199 12.40 12.02 3.69
N ASP A 200 11.35 11.48 3.04
CA ASP A 200 10.00 11.51 3.60
C ASP A 200 9.88 10.61 4.84
N GLU A 201 8.79 10.81 5.59
CA GLU A 201 8.42 10.02 6.76
C GLU A 201 8.55 8.50 6.56
N TYR A 202 9.07 7.82 7.58
CA TYR A 202 9.17 6.37 7.57
C TYR A 202 7.84 5.71 7.89
N ILE A 203 7.69 4.50 7.35
CA ILE A 203 6.50 3.69 7.52
C ILE A 203 6.81 2.50 8.42
N ILE A 204 5.77 1.96 9.03
CA ILE A 204 5.81 0.62 9.62
C ILE A 204 5.97 -0.39 8.47
N SER A 205 7.17 -0.96 8.32
CA SER A 205 7.47 -1.96 7.28
C SER A 205 7.37 -3.39 7.80
N THR A 206 7.58 -3.60 9.10
CA THR A 206 7.39 -4.89 9.77
C THR A 206 6.74 -4.70 11.13
N ILE A 207 5.88 -5.65 11.50
CA ILE A 207 5.28 -5.77 12.83
C ILE A 207 5.49 -7.21 13.29
N THR A 208 5.98 -7.41 14.51
CA THR A 208 6.06 -8.73 15.15
C THR A 208 5.35 -8.70 16.49
N LEU A 209 4.24 -9.41 16.61
CA LEU A 209 3.52 -9.59 17.88
C LEU A 209 4.17 -10.72 18.68
N THR A 210 4.42 -10.47 19.97
CA THR A 210 5.07 -11.43 20.88
C THR A 210 4.21 -11.80 22.09
N THR A 211 3.09 -11.11 22.30
CA THR A 211 2.16 -11.35 23.42
C THR A 211 0.70 -11.36 22.93
N PRO A 212 -0.25 -11.91 23.71
CA PRO A 212 -1.67 -12.00 23.31
C PRO A 212 -2.46 -10.68 23.40
N LYS A 213 -1.83 -9.55 23.75
CA LYS A 213 -2.54 -8.26 23.92
C LYS A 213 -3.12 -7.75 22.59
N TYR A 214 -2.34 -7.89 21.52
CA TYR A 214 -2.73 -7.52 20.17
C TYR A 214 -3.13 -8.76 19.36
N HIS A 215 -3.99 -8.56 18.37
CA HIS A 215 -4.44 -9.61 17.49
C HIS A 215 -4.54 -9.13 16.04
N THR A 216 -4.55 -10.08 15.09
CA THR A 216 -4.81 -9.75 13.68
C THR A 216 -6.22 -9.20 13.51
N ASN A 217 -6.49 -8.54 12.39
CA ASN A 217 -7.86 -8.13 12.03
C ASN A 217 -8.87 -9.32 12.00
N ARG A 218 -8.39 -10.55 11.82
CA ARG A 218 -9.22 -11.77 11.89
C ARG A 218 -9.28 -12.42 13.27
N ASN A 219 -8.88 -11.69 14.31
CA ASN A 219 -8.97 -12.09 15.71
C ASN A 219 -8.12 -13.32 16.08
N VAL A 220 -6.96 -13.48 15.44
CA VAL A 220 -5.94 -14.48 15.82
C VAL A 220 -4.83 -13.78 16.61
N LYS A 221 -4.38 -14.36 17.71
CA LYS A 221 -3.34 -13.80 18.59
C LYS A 221 -2.30 -14.82 19.00
N VAL A 222 -1.18 -14.32 19.54
CA VAL A 222 -0.14 -15.17 20.14
C VAL A 222 -0.75 -16.04 21.25
N GLY A 223 -0.36 -17.31 21.29
CA GLY A 223 -0.88 -18.31 22.22
C GLY A 223 -2.12 -19.07 21.73
N ASP A 224 -2.79 -18.63 20.67
CA ASP A 224 -3.85 -19.41 20.02
C ASP A 224 -3.28 -20.68 19.38
N ASN A 225 -4.14 -21.64 19.04
CA ASN A 225 -3.73 -22.87 18.37
C ASN A 225 -3.74 -22.69 16.85
N LYS A 226 -3.02 -23.57 16.15
CA LYS A 226 -3.02 -23.70 14.69
C LYS A 226 -4.44 -23.72 14.09
N SER A 227 -5.36 -24.41 14.75
CA SER A 227 -6.77 -24.48 14.32
C SER A 227 -7.47 -23.12 14.30
N ASN A 228 -7.10 -22.18 15.18
CA ASN A 228 -7.62 -20.80 15.16
C ASN A 228 -7.22 -20.07 13.87
N ILE A 229 -6.00 -20.31 13.35
CA ILE A 229 -5.52 -19.75 12.08
C ILE A 229 -6.37 -20.31 10.95
N ILE A 230 -6.42 -21.63 10.80
CA ILE A 230 -7.16 -22.32 9.73
C ILE A 230 -8.63 -21.92 9.74
N ASN A 231 -9.24 -21.80 10.91
CA ASN A 231 -10.63 -21.37 11.05
C ASN A 231 -10.85 -19.91 10.69
N SER A 232 -9.89 -19.01 10.93
CA SER A 232 -10.05 -17.57 10.67
C SER A 232 -9.76 -17.20 9.21
N TYR A 233 -8.85 -17.95 8.58
CA TYR A 233 -8.40 -17.74 7.20
C TYR A 233 -8.88 -18.85 6.24
N SER A 234 -9.86 -19.65 6.63
CA SER A 234 -10.39 -20.75 5.79
C SER A 234 -10.76 -20.27 4.38
N GLY A 235 -10.32 -21.03 3.38
CA GLY A 235 -10.54 -20.74 1.96
C GLY A 235 -9.50 -19.83 1.32
N ILE A 236 -8.50 -19.35 2.09
CA ILE A 236 -7.38 -18.57 1.57
C ILE A 236 -6.18 -19.50 1.40
N GLU A 237 -5.52 -19.40 0.25
CA GLU A 237 -4.27 -20.12 -0.04
C GLU A 237 -3.19 -19.77 0.98
N LEU A 238 -2.48 -20.79 1.47
CA LEU A 238 -1.46 -20.66 2.51
C LEU A 238 -0.24 -21.48 2.15
N ASN A 239 0.89 -21.10 2.72
CA ASN A 239 2.09 -21.92 2.77
C ASN A 239 2.27 -22.45 4.21
N GLU A 240 2.59 -23.72 4.35
CA GLU A 240 2.69 -24.40 5.64
C GLU A 240 3.96 -25.22 5.75
N SER A 241 4.61 -25.12 6.90
CA SER A 241 5.66 -26.02 7.36
C SER A 241 5.35 -26.50 8.78
N ASN A 242 6.20 -27.36 9.34
CA ASN A 242 6.03 -27.88 10.70
C ASN A 242 5.97 -26.79 11.78
N ASN A 243 6.58 -25.63 11.54
CA ASN A 243 6.74 -24.56 12.51
C ASN A 243 6.13 -23.22 12.05
N MET A 244 5.38 -23.21 10.94
CA MET A 244 4.89 -21.97 10.35
C MET A 244 3.64 -22.17 9.51
N ILE A 245 2.72 -21.20 9.57
CA ILE A 245 1.72 -20.95 8.53
C ILE A 245 1.94 -19.53 8.01
N SER A 246 1.96 -19.34 6.70
CA SER A 246 2.06 -18.02 6.10
C SER A 246 1.05 -17.78 4.99
N TYR A 247 0.70 -16.51 4.84
CA TYR A 247 -0.14 -15.97 3.79
C TYR A 247 0.59 -14.82 3.13
N SER A 248 0.39 -14.66 1.82
CA SER A 248 1.00 -13.58 1.05
C SER A 248 -0.06 -12.82 0.26
N LEU A 249 0.12 -11.50 0.17
CA LEU A 249 -0.64 -10.64 -0.72
C LEU A 249 0.34 -9.62 -1.27
N ASP A 250 0.73 -9.78 -2.55
CA ASP A 250 1.42 -8.77 -3.34
C ASP A 250 2.48 -7.96 -2.57
N GLY A 251 3.66 -8.55 -2.39
CA GLY A 251 4.75 -7.92 -1.64
C GLY A 251 4.47 -7.76 -0.14
N MET A 252 3.42 -8.36 0.42
CA MET A 252 3.19 -8.43 1.88
C MET A 252 3.11 -9.89 2.35
N SER A 253 3.65 -10.14 3.55
CA SER A 253 3.58 -11.45 4.20
C SER A 253 2.93 -11.35 5.58
N LEU A 254 2.14 -12.37 5.93
CA LEU A 254 1.57 -12.60 7.25
C LEU A 254 1.97 -14.00 7.67
N ILE A 255 2.80 -14.09 8.71
CA ILE A 255 3.45 -15.31 9.16
C ILE A 255 3.04 -15.59 10.61
N PHE A 256 2.55 -16.80 10.86
CA PHE A 256 2.29 -17.35 12.18
C PHE A 256 3.36 -18.38 12.50
N ASN A 257 4.24 -18.07 13.45
CA ASN A 257 5.24 -19.02 13.93
C ASN A 257 4.62 -19.94 14.98
N LEU A 258 4.92 -21.24 14.91
CA LEU A 258 4.31 -22.29 15.70
C LEU A 258 5.35 -23.08 16.49
N ALA A 259 5.00 -23.43 17.73
CA ALA A 259 5.66 -24.47 18.52
C ALA A 259 4.59 -25.34 19.18
N ASN A 260 4.62 -26.64 18.94
CA ASN A 260 3.61 -27.60 19.45
C ASN A 260 2.17 -27.15 19.13
N ASP A 261 1.93 -26.78 17.86
CA ASP A 261 0.66 -26.24 17.35
C ASP A 261 0.14 -24.96 18.03
N LYS A 262 0.96 -24.29 18.86
CA LYS A 262 0.63 -22.99 19.44
C LYS A 262 1.40 -21.87 18.77
N ILE A 263 0.73 -20.74 18.58
CA ILE A 263 1.32 -19.53 18.01
C ILE A 263 2.29 -18.91 19.01
N THR A 264 3.56 -18.83 18.63
CA THR A 264 4.62 -18.21 19.45
C THR A 264 4.84 -16.75 19.06
N SER A 265 4.65 -16.40 17.79
CA SER A 265 4.66 -15.02 17.31
C SER A 265 3.87 -14.88 16.02
N ILE A 266 3.46 -13.64 15.73
CA ILE A 266 2.80 -13.27 14.47
C ILE A 266 3.61 -12.15 13.85
N GLN A 267 4.08 -12.34 12.63
CA GLN A 267 4.86 -11.35 11.90
C GLN A 267 4.10 -10.90 10.66
N MET A 268 4.05 -9.59 10.44
CA MET A 268 3.58 -8.95 9.21
C MET A 268 4.73 -8.17 8.63
N SER A 269 4.99 -8.27 7.33
CA SER A 269 6.04 -7.46 6.70
C SER A 269 5.69 -7.08 5.27
N LEU A 270 6.20 -5.91 4.86
CA LEU A 270 6.43 -5.62 3.46
C LEU A 270 7.65 -6.45 3.04
N ILE A 271 7.45 -7.34 2.08
CA ILE A 271 8.51 -8.06 1.39
C ILE A 271 9.18 -7.04 0.47
N SER A 272 10.10 -6.23 1.01
CA SER A 272 11.14 -5.67 0.14
C SER A 272 12.14 -6.79 -0.04
N GLU A 273 12.43 -7.16 -1.28
CA GLU A 273 13.39 -8.21 -1.64
C GLU A 273 14.73 -7.91 -0.94
N LEU A 274 14.93 -8.49 0.24
CA LEU A 274 16.24 -8.79 0.78
C LEU A 274 16.62 -10.12 0.13
N GLN A 275 16.89 -10.07 -1.18
CA GLN A 275 17.67 -11.08 -1.89
C GLN A 275 19.04 -10.48 -2.21
#